data_AF-A0A8J2MUY8-F1
#
_entry.id   AF-A0A8J2MUY8-F1
#
_cell.length_a   1.000
_cell.length_b   1.000
_cell.length_c   1.000
_cell.angle_alpha   90.00
_cell.angle_beta   90.00
_cell.angle_gamma   90.00
#
_symmetry.space_group_name_H-M   'P 1'
#
loop_
_entity.id
_entity.type
_entity.pdbx_description
1 polymer ?
#
loop_
_entity_poly.entity_id
_entity_poly.type
_entity_poly.pdbx_seq_one_letter_code
_entity_poly.pdbx_strand_id
1 'polypeptide(L)'
;MGRVQLYCPSTKKTVDGFVIGAFQNLEQVLQGVRLALDIKYAALYTIEAKPINGPSTLEDDERLLIAASEEETMLPDAPPEWVLYDGEEGDDVDPDIEGYGQEWDNLSDHEKCLHITNLNKQKPATRNRLRITRPYKSVQADFPSIDYNSIPPHIRIAEDYTNIEQRWGINVEHLIPASMKPKSLAPKPSQKSIGVLILTAISVLSSFTHGQSRLALEVLEEAVALRTQEDQGDNKDPVLQKQDVLNAIAIIYERADVIPEKLIKAKSGKSKEREKRKAAKIKKKSSDSST
;
A
#
# COMPACT_ATOMS: atom_id res chain seq x y z
N MET A 1 17.68 24.53 -17.42
CA MET A 1 16.25 24.17 -17.39
C MET A 1 16.26 22.69 -17.15
N GLY A 2 15.71 22.23 -16.03
CA GLY A 2 15.69 20.81 -15.73
C GLY A 2 14.48 20.13 -16.35
N ARG A 3 14.72 19.04 -17.07
CA ARG A 3 13.64 18.15 -17.51
C ARG A 3 13.49 17.08 -16.44
N VAL A 4 12.27 16.81 -16.01
CA VAL A 4 12.00 15.78 -15.00
C VAL A 4 10.85 14.90 -15.46
N GLN A 5 10.78 13.69 -14.91
CA GLN A 5 9.63 12.81 -15.06
C GLN A 5 8.75 12.94 -13.82
N LEU A 6 7.48 13.27 -13.99
CA LEU A 6 6.53 13.31 -12.88
C LEU A 6 5.79 11.97 -12.81
N TYR A 7 5.73 11.35 -11.64
CA TYR A 7 4.92 10.17 -11.38
C TYR A 7 3.97 10.42 -10.21
N CYS A 8 2.68 10.21 -10.43
CA CYS A 8 1.67 10.29 -9.38
C CYS A 8 1.19 8.87 -9.03
N PRO A 9 1.57 8.32 -7.86
CA PRO A 9 1.17 6.97 -7.45
C PRO A 9 -0.34 6.79 -7.34
N SER A 10 -1.04 7.75 -6.72
CA SER A 10 -2.50 7.69 -6.52
C SER A 10 -3.31 7.56 -7.81
N THR A 11 -2.88 8.24 -8.87
CA THR A 11 -3.57 8.19 -10.17
C THR A 11 -2.91 7.24 -11.17
N LYS A 12 -1.76 6.66 -10.79
CA LYS A 12 -0.87 5.86 -11.66
C LYS A 12 -0.53 6.57 -12.98
N LYS A 13 -0.54 7.91 -12.99
CA LYS A 13 -0.19 8.74 -14.15
C LYS A 13 1.29 9.09 -14.13
N THR A 14 1.89 9.10 -15.31
CA THR A 14 3.27 9.56 -15.53
C THR A 14 3.27 10.65 -16.60
N VAL A 15 4.06 11.70 -16.38
CA VAL A 15 4.31 12.77 -17.36
C VAL A 15 5.81 12.85 -17.60
N ASP A 16 6.22 12.58 -18.83
CA ASP A 16 7.61 12.62 -19.24
C ASP A 16 8.03 14.02 -19.72
N GLY A 17 9.26 14.42 -19.41
CA GLY A 17 9.87 15.64 -19.96
C GLY A 17 9.25 16.96 -19.46
N PHE A 18 8.70 16.96 -18.24
CA PHE A 18 8.21 18.18 -17.60
C PHE A 18 9.36 19.15 -17.37
N VAL A 19 9.21 20.41 -17.81
CA VAL A 19 10.30 21.40 -17.78
C VAL A 19 10.17 22.33 -16.59
N ILE A 20 11.21 22.37 -15.75
CA ILE A 20 11.35 23.30 -14.63
C ILE A 20 12.32 24.40 -15.03
N GLY A 21 11.81 25.63 -15.04
CA GLY A 21 12.58 26.83 -15.35
C GLY A 21 13.54 27.20 -14.22
N ALA A 22 14.73 27.72 -14.55
CA ALA A 22 15.79 28.03 -13.59
C ALA A 22 15.46 29.14 -12.56
N PHE A 23 14.33 29.82 -12.71
CA PHE A 23 13.87 30.91 -11.84
C PHE A 23 12.43 30.74 -11.36
N GLN A 24 11.84 29.56 -11.57
CA GLN A 24 10.50 29.30 -11.06
C GLN A 24 10.56 29.08 -9.56
N ASN A 25 9.63 29.69 -8.83
CA ASN A 25 9.43 29.37 -7.42
C ASN A 25 8.65 28.05 -7.28
N LEU A 26 8.66 27.45 -6.08
CA LEU A 26 7.99 26.17 -5.84
C LEU A 26 6.50 26.22 -6.23
N GLU A 27 5.78 27.28 -5.88
CA GLU A 27 4.34 27.39 -6.16
C GLU A 27 4.04 27.42 -7.66
N GLN A 28 4.86 28.08 -8.48
CA GLN A 28 4.74 28.07 -9.93
C GLN A 28 4.96 26.66 -10.50
N VAL A 29 5.94 25.93 -9.98
CA VAL A 29 6.18 24.53 -10.36
C VAL A 29 4.98 23.67 -9.98
N LEU A 30 4.49 23.80 -8.75
CA LEU A 30 3.31 23.05 -8.26
C LEU A 30 2.07 23.36 -9.10
N GLN A 31 1.85 24.61 -9.50
CA GLN A 31 0.75 24.97 -10.41
C GLN A 31 0.88 24.28 -11.77
N GLY A 32 2.09 24.24 -12.34
CA GLY A 32 2.35 23.50 -13.58
C GLY A 32 2.11 21.99 -13.44
N VAL A 33 2.53 21.40 -12.31
CA VAL A 33 2.32 19.98 -11.99
C VAL A 33 0.82 19.66 -11.86
N ARG A 34 0.05 20.50 -11.16
CA ARG A 34 -1.41 20.36 -11.01
C ARG A 34 -2.10 20.32 -12.37
N LEU A 35 -1.70 21.21 -13.29
CA LEU A 35 -2.23 21.25 -14.65
C LEU A 35 -1.81 20.04 -15.49
N ALA A 36 -0.56 19.60 -15.39
CA ALA A 36 -0.04 18.48 -16.17
C ALA A 36 -0.68 17.13 -15.77
N LEU A 37 -0.97 16.94 -14.47
CA LEU A 37 -1.54 15.70 -13.94
C LEU A 37 -3.07 15.72 -13.78
N ASP A 38 -3.70 16.89 -13.95
CA ASP A 38 -5.12 17.14 -13.72
C ASP A 38 -5.52 16.80 -12.27
N ILE A 39 -4.82 17.43 -11.31
CA ILE A 39 -5.00 17.23 -9.86
C ILE A 39 -5.16 18.56 -9.13
N LYS A 40 -5.87 18.55 -7.99
CA LYS A 40 -6.17 19.77 -7.21
C LYS A 40 -5.07 20.15 -6.23
N TYR A 41 -4.39 19.16 -5.67
CA TYR A 41 -3.27 19.33 -4.77
C TYR A 41 -2.01 18.73 -5.41
N ALA A 42 -0.86 19.32 -5.10
CA ALA A 42 0.43 18.78 -5.52
C ALA A 42 1.46 19.05 -4.44
N ALA A 43 2.22 18.03 -4.07
CA ALA A 43 3.47 18.16 -3.33
C ALA A 43 4.53 17.27 -3.98
N LEU A 44 5.78 17.73 -3.99
CA LEU A 44 6.91 17.09 -4.65
C LEU A 44 7.71 16.25 -3.66
N TYR A 45 8.09 15.06 -4.11
CA TYR A 45 8.93 14.14 -3.35
C TYR A 45 10.00 13.54 -4.26
N THR A 46 11.16 13.20 -3.67
CA THR A 46 12.18 12.40 -4.34
C THR A 46 11.71 10.96 -4.53
N ILE A 47 12.43 10.15 -5.31
CA ILE A 47 12.20 8.70 -5.41
C ILE A 47 12.29 7.97 -4.05
N GLU A 48 12.94 8.57 -3.05
CA GLU A 48 13.03 8.04 -1.69
C GLU A 48 11.87 8.50 -0.78
N ALA A 49 10.83 9.12 -1.35
CA ALA A 49 9.70 9.72 -0.63
C ALA A 49 10.09 10.82 0.38
N LYS A 50 11.20 11.54 0.13
CA LYS A 50 11.58 12.73 0.90
C LYS A 50 10.94 13.98 0.29
N PRO A 51 10.32 14.86 1.10
CA PRO A 51 9.67 16.07 0.59
C PRO A 51 10.70 17.03 -0.02
N ILE A 52 10.33 17.64 -1.15
CA ILE A 52 11.15 18.62 -1.86
C ILE A 52 10.57 20.01 -1.62
N ASN A 53 11.32 20.84 -0.90
CA ASN A 53 10.90 22.19 -0.50
C ASN A 53 11.36 23.29 -1.47
N GLY A 54 12.14 22.95 -2.51
CA GLY A 54 12.65 23.94 -3.45
C GLY A 54 13.09 23.33 -4.77
N PRO A 55 12.87 24.02 -5.91
CA PRO A 55 13.24 23.51 -7.23
C PRO A 55 14.75 23.54 -7.50
N SER A 56 15.55 24.21 -6.66
CA SER A 56 17.00 24.30 -6.80
C SER A 56 17.74 22.99 -6.48
N THR A 57 17.07 22.03 -5.85
CA THR A 57 17.64 20.71 -5.52
C THR A 57 17.36 19.66 -6.58
N LEU A 58 16.67 20.02 -7.66
CA LEU A 58 16.23 19.08 -8.69
C LEU A 58 17.31 18.93 -9.78
N GLU A 59 17.64 17.68 -10.09
CA GLU A 59 18.58 17.37 -11.18
C GLU A 59 17.84 17.14 -12.51
N ASP A 60 18.57 17.29 -13.61
CA ASP A 60 18.05 16.96 -14.95
C ASP A 60 17.82 15.44 -15.07
N ASP A 61 16.71 15.07 -15.70
CA ASP A 61 16.18 13.71 -15.91
C ASP A 61 15.81 12.94 -14.63
N GLU A 62 15.61 13.65 -13.51
CA GLU A 62 15.15 13.05 -12.26
C GLU A 62 13.66 12.64 -12.33
N ARG A 63 13.33 11.49 -11.73
CA ARG A 63 11.94 11.08 -11.52
C ARG A 63 11.45 11.59 -10.18
N LEU A 64 10.35 12.34 -10.19
CA LEU A 64 9.73 12.92 -9.02
C LEU A 64 8.41 12.24 -8.71
N LEU A 65 8.18 12.02 -7.43
CA LEU A 65 6.92 11.49 -6.90
C LEU A 65 6.00 12.65 -6.52
N ILE A 66 4.74 12.56 -6.94
CA ILE A 66 3.75 13.63 -6.78
C ILE A 66 2.59 13.13 -5.93
N ALA A 67 2.38 13.77 -4.79
CA ALA A 67 1.19 13.58 -3.97
C ALA A 67 0.02 14.38 -4.56
N ALA A 68 -1.14 13.74 -4.73
CA ALA A 68 -2.36 14.33 -5.27
C ALA A 68 -3.36 14.79 -4.20
N SER A 69 -3.10 14.49 -2.92
CA SER A 69 -3.83 15.03 -1.76
C SER A 69 -2.88 15.34 -0.60
N GLU A 70 -3.35 16.17 0.34
CA GLU A 70 -2.58 16.57 1.52
C GLU A 70 -2.36 15.40 2.48
N GLU A 71 -3.31 14.48 2.52
CA GLU A 71 -3.30 13.29 3.37
C GLU A 71 -2.51 12.12 2.76
N GLU A 72 -2.01 12.26 1.54
CA GLU A 72 -1.30 11.19 0.85
C GLU A 72 0.11 10.98 1.44
N THR A 73 0.31 9.85 2.12
CA THR A 73 1.63 9.47 2.63
C THR A 73 2.48 8.83 1.54
N MET A 74 3.45 9.57 1.00
CA MET A 74 4.29 9.09 -0.11
C MET A 74 5.14 7.86 0.26
N LEU A 75 5.18 6.87 -0.64
CA LEU A 75 6.05 5.69 -0.57
C LEU A 75 7.23 5.83 -1.55
N PRO A 76 8.43 5.32 -1.20
CA PRO A 76 9.57 5.28 -2.10
C PRO A 76 9.27 4.50 -3.38
N ASP A 77 9.83 4.96 -4.50
CA ASP A 77 9.86 4.25 -5.79
C ASP A 77 10.96 3.17 -5.79
N ALA A 78 10.94 2.34 -4.76
CA ALA A 78 11.75 1.14 -4.65
C ALA A 78 10.84 -0.09 -4.73
N PRO A 79 11.33 -1.28 -5.11
CA PRO A 79 10.58 -2.51 -4.89
C PRO A 79 10.18 -2.63 -3.42
N PRO A 80 8.95 -3.05 -3.10
CA PRO A 80 8.62 -3.28 -1.70
C PRO A 80 9.48 -4.41 -1.13
N GLU A 81 9.62 -4.42 0.19
CA GLU A 81 10.37 -5.43 0.93
C GLU A 81 9.46 -6.04 2.00
N TRP A 82 9.60 -7.33 2.31
CA TRP A 82 8.77 -8.03 3.29
C TRP A 82 9.67 -8.73 4.27
N VAL A 83 9.58 -8.36 5.55
CA VAL A 83 10.49 -8.87 6.58
C VAL A 83 9.70 -9.26 7.82
N LEU A 84 10.13 -10.32 8.50
CA LEU A 84 9.70 -10.56 9.87
C LEU A 84 10.31 -9.47 10.77
N TYR A 85 9.53 -8.99 11.73
CA TYR A 85 9.91 -7.86 12.56
C TYR A 85 9.54 -8.12 14.03
N ASP A 86 10.54 -7.97 14.89
CA ASP A 86 10.49 -8.19 16.33
C ASP A 86 11.03 -6.98 17.12
N GLY A 87 11.03 -5.79 16.51
CA GLY A 87 11.35 -4.52 17.19
C GLY A 87 12.82 -4.08 17.09
N GLU A 88 13.64 -4.72 16.25
CA GLU A 88 15.08 -4.42 16.08
C GLU A 88 15.40 -2.94 15.73
N GLU A 89 14.47 -2.19 15.13
CA GLU A 89 14.69 -0.79 14.71
C GLU A 89 14.25 0.24 15.78
N GLY A 90 14.17 -0.18 17.05
CA GLY A 90 13.68 0.67 18.15
C GLY A 90 14.49 1.93 18.44
N ASP A 91 15.80 1.93 18.19
CA ASP A 91 16.67 3.09 18.37
C ASP A 91 16.37 4.23 17.39
N ASP A 92 15.70 3.92 16.29
CA ASP A 92 15.30 4.88 15.25
C ASP A 92 13.91 5.47 15.48
N VAL A 93 13.25 5.07 16.57
CA VAL A 93 11.95 5.58 16.99
C VAL A 93 12.17 6.79 17.91
N ASP A 94 11.34 7.80 17.70
CA ASP A 94 11.32 9.00 18.53
C ASP A 94 11.07 8.66 20.01
N PRO A 95 11.93 9.11 20.94
CA PRO A 95 11.76 8.88 22.38
C PRO A 95 10.44 9.36 22.97
N ASP A 96 9.77 10.32 22.32
CA ASP A 96 8.49 10.87 22.78
C ASP A 96 7.29 9.97 22.45
N ILE A 97 7.49 8.85 21.75
CA ILE A 97 6.42 7.90 21.42
C ILE A 97 6.08 7.00 22.60
N GLU A 98 4.79 6.78 22.82
CA GLU A 98 4.30 5.84 23.83
C GLU A 98 4.85 4.43 23.57
N GLY A 99 5.31 3.77 24.64
CA GLY A 99 5.96 2.46 24.55
C GLY A 99 7.45 2.52 24.20
N TYR A 100 8.04 3.70 23.98
CA TYR A 100 9.49 3.81 23.73
C TYR A 100 10.32 3.18 24.85
N GLY A 101 11.36 2.43 24.48
CA GLY A 101 12.26 1.73 25.40
C GLY A 101 11.68 0.47 26.04
N GLN A 102 10.42 0.09 25.76
CA GLN A 102 9.86 -1.19 26.19
C GLN A 102 10.20 -2.31 25.20
N GLU A 103 10.25 -3.55 25.69
CA GLU A 103 10.44 -4.72 24.84
C GLU A 103 9.26 -4.89 23.87
N TRP A 104 9.57 -5.24 22.63
CA TRP A 104 8.59 -5.37 21.54
C TRP A 104 7.38 -6.25 21.89
N ASP A 105 7.62 -7.37 22.56
CA ASP A 105 6.58 -8.32 22.93
C ASP A 105 5.62 -7.78 24.00
N ASN A 106 6.06 -6.79 24.79
CA ASN A 106 5.25 -6.17 25.84
C ASN A 106 4.42 -4.99 25.31
N LEU A 107 4.71 -4.48 24.11
CA LEU A 107 3.95 -3.41 23.49
C LEU A 107 2.53 -3.86 23.12
N SER A 108 1.55 -3.02 23.43
CA SER A 108 0.19 -3.13 22.92
C SER A 108 0.13 -2.97 21.40
N ASP A 109 -0.97 -3.42 20.78
CA ASP A 109 -1.21 -3.26 19.35
C ASP A 109 -1.15 -1.78 18.91
N HIS A 110 -1.59 -0.86 19.77
CA HIS A 110 -1.53 0.57 19.52
C HIS A 110 -0.09 1.10 19.56
N GLU A 111 0.70 0.72 20.58
CA GLU A 111 2.10 1.12 20.69
C GLU A 111 2.94 0.55 19.52
N LYS A 112 2.68 -0.70 19.10
CA LYS A 112 3.29 -1.29 17.89
C LYS A 112 2.94 -0.49 16.63
N CYS A 113 1.69 -0.04 16.52
CA CYS A 113 1.25 0.83 15.43
C CYS A 113 2.01 2.17 15.44
N LEU A 114 2.10 2.83 16.60
CA LEU A 114 2.81 4.10 16.76
C LEU A 114 4.29 3.97 16.45
N HIS A 115 4.94 2.91 16.95
CA HIS A 115 6.34 2.58 16.70
C HIS A 115 6.64 2.51 15.20
N ILE A 116 5.91 1.65 14.47
CA ILE A 116 6.17 1.47 13.02
C ILE A 116 5.81 2.74 12.24
N THR A 117 4.75 3.44 12.63
CA THR A 117 4.36 4.70 11.99
C THR A 117 5.43 5.78 12.20
N ASN A 118 6.00 5.87 13.40
CA ASN A 118 7.07 6.81 13.71
C ASN A 118 8.36 6.46 12.96
N LEU A 119 8.76 5.19 12.97
CA LEU A 119 9.90 4.70 12.20
C LEU A 119 9.80 5.08 10.72
N ASN A 120 8.61 4.92 10.12
CA ASN A 120 8.34 5.33 8.74
C ASN A 120 8.40 6.85 8.53
N LYS A 121 8.11 7.67 9.56
CA LYS A 121 8.29 9.13 9.51
C LYS A 121 9.77 9.51 9.58
N GLN A 122 10.53 8.90 10.49
CA GLN A 122 11.96 9.17 10.69
C GLN A 122 12.82 8.65 9.55
N LYS A 123 12.45 7.50 8.96
CA LYS A 123 13.15 6.86 7.83
C LYS A 123 12.25 6.65 6.62
N PRO A 124 11.94 7.72 5.86
CA PRO A 124 11.07 7.64 4.68
C PRO A 124 11.50 6.59 3.64
N ALA A 125 12.81 6.39 3.47
CA ALA A 125 13.38 5.42 2.54
C ALA A 125 12.96 3.96 2.85
N THR A 126 12.57 3.66 4.08
CA THR A 126 12.12 2.31 4.50
C THR A 126 10.60 2.14 4.48
N ARG A 127 9.84 3.16 4.07
CA ARG A 127 8.35 3.11 4.07
C ARG A 127 7.78 2.02 3.16
N ASN A 128 8.53 1.54 2.18
CA ASN A 128 8.09 0.45 1.31
C ASN A 128 8.42 -0.96 1.87
N ARG A 129 8.94 -1.03 3.10
CA ARG A 129 9.18 -2.28 3.82
C ARG A 129 7.96 -2.63 4.68
N LEU A 130 7.31 -3.74 4.36
CA LEU A 130 6.26 -4.34 5.16
C LEU A 130 6.90 -5.20 6.27
N ARG A 131 6.82 -4.70 7.49
CA ARG A 131 7.25 -5.34 8.74
C ARG A 131 6.15 -6.26 9.27
N ILE A 132 6.38 -7.57 9.18
CA ILE A 132 5.47 -8.63 9.60
C ILE A 132 5.71 -8.93 11.08
N THR A 133 4.78 -8.52 11.94
CA THR A 133 5.00 -8.49 13.39
C THR A 133 4.60 -9.79 14.11
N ARG A 134 4.14 -10.81 13.36
CA ARG A 134 3.75 -12.11 13.91
C ARG A 134 4.23 -13.22 12.98
N PRO A 135 4.61 -14.39 13.50
CA PRO A 135 4.95 -15.54 12.66
C PRO A 135 3.69 -16.16 12.02
N TYR A 136 3.84 -16.70 10.82
CA TYR A 136 2.73 -17.29 10.06
C TYR A 136 1.93 -18.34 10.84
N LYS A 137 2.59 -19.22 11.60
CA LYS A 137 1.91 -20.25 12.40
C LYS A 137 0.92 -19.66 13.41
N SER A 138 1.25 -18.52 14.02
CA SER A 138 0.34 -17.85 14.96
C SER A 138 -0.85 -17.24 14.22
N VAL A 139 -0.62 -16.59 13.08
CA VAL A 139 -1.70 -16.02 12.25
C VAL A 139 -2.60 -17.11 11.67
N GLN A 140 -2.04 -18.25 11.26
CA GLN A 140 -2.79 -19.39 10.74
C GLN A 140 -3.73 -19.99 11.80
N ALA A 141 -3.34 -19.97 13.07
CA ALA A 141 -4.18 -20.42 14.17
C ALA A 141 -5.45 -19.57 14.34
N ASP A 142 -5.45 -18.33 13.83
CA ASP A 142 -6.60 -17.43 13.89
C ASP A 142 -7.61 -17.70 12.75
N PHE A 143 -7.23 -18.41 11.68
CA PHE A 143 -8.10 -18.64 10.52
C PHE A 143 -9.41 -19.37 10.85
N PRO A 144 -9.43 -20.43 11.67
CA PRO A 144 -10.67 -21.09 12.06
C PRO A 144 -11.67 -20.17 12.76
N SER A 145 -11.16 -19.15 13.49
CA SER A 145 -12.01 -18.21 14.20
C SER A 145 -12.85 -17.36 13.25
N ILE A 146 -12.38 -17.11 12.01
CA ILE A 146 -13.08 -16.30 11.02
C ILE A 146 -14.46 -16.88 10.70
N ASP A 147 -14.54 -18.20 10.55
CA ASP A 147 -15.80 -18.89 10.23
C ASP A 147 -16.66 -19.19 11.47
N TYR A 148 -16.11 -19.03 12.67
CA TYR A 148 -16.75 -19.44 13.90
C TYR A 148 -17.62 -18.32 14.49
N ASN A 149 -18.94 -18.55 14.61
CA ASN A 149 -19.92 -17.57 15.08
C ASN A 149 -20.28 -17.72 16.57
N SER A 150 -19.29 -17.96 17.44
CA SER A 150 -19.56 -18.04 18.89
C SER A 150 -19.94 -16.69 19.52
N ILE A 151 -19.49 -15.59 18.91
CA ILE A 151 -19.74 -14.23 19.37
C ILE A 151 -20.92 -13.65 18.57
N PRO A 152 -21.89 -12.97 19.21
CA PRO A 152 -22.95 -12.26 18.50
C PRO A 152 -22.37 -11.31 17.44
N PRO A 153 -22.90 -11.30 16.19
CA PRO A 153 -22.29 -10.57 15.08
C PRO A 153 -22.05 -9.08 15.36
N HIS A 154 -22.95 -8.42 16.08
CA HIS A 154 -22.82 -6.99 16.40
C HIS A 154 -21.66 -6.67 17.35
N ILE A 155 -21.41 -7.55 18.34
CA ILE A 155 -20.30 -7.42 19.28
C ILE A 155 -18.98 -7.63 18.53
N ARG A 156 -18.89 -8.72 17.77
CA ARG A 156 -17.72 -9.05 16.96
C ARG A 156 -17.37 -7.95 15.98
N ILE A 157 -18.37 -7.40 15.30
CA ILE A 157 -18.18 -6.25 14.42
C ILE A 157 -17.56 -5.09 15.20
N ALA A 158 -18.13 -4.69 16.35
CA ALA A 158 -17.59 -3.58 17.12
C ALA A 158 -16.13 -3.81 17.53
N GLU A 159 -15.81 -5.00 18.05
CA GLU A 159 -14.45 -5.41 18.45
C GLU A 159 -13.49 -5.38 17.26
N ASP A 160 -13.85 -5.97 16.12
CA ASP A 160 -12.98 -5.99 14.94
C ASP A 160 -12.69 -4.57 14.42
N TYR A 161 -13.68 -3.67 14.40
CA TYR A 161 -13.44 -2.27 14.02
C TYR A 161 -12.45 -1.60 14.97
N THR A 162 -12.62 -1.77 16.29
CA THR A 162 -11.72 -1.20 17.29
C THR A 162 -10.31 -1.79 17.18
N ASN A 163 -10.18 -3.10 17.02
CA ASN A 163 -8.88 -3.77 16.87
C ASN A 163 -8.15 -3.30 15.63
N ILE A 164 -8.84 -3.21 14.48
CA ILE A 164 -8.23 -2.71 13.24
C ILE A 164 -7.77 -1.27 13.42
N GLU A 165 -8.58 -0.41 14.01
CA GLU A 165 -8.23 1.00 14.24
C GLU A 165 -7.03 1.16 15.17
N GLN A 166 -6.95 0.37 16.24
CA GLN A 166 -5.79 0.37 17.14
C GLN A 166 -4.51 -0.08 16.42
N ARG A 167 -4.59 -1.11 15.57
CA ARG A 167 -3.45 -1.71 14.88
C ARG A 167 -2.96 -0.90 13.69
N TRP A 168 -3.86 -0.18 13.02
CA TRP A 168 -3.53 0.55 11.80
C TRP A 168 -3.56 2.07 11.95
N GLY A 169 -4.10 2.59 13.06
CA GLY A 169 -4.24 4.03 13.29
C GLY A 169 -5.23 4.70 12.33
N ILE A 170 -6.06 3.92 11.62
CA ILE A 170 -7.06 4.41 10.67
C ILE A 170 -8.31 3.53 10.69
N ASN A 171 -9.46 4.17 10.51
CA ASN A 171 -10.72 3.46 10.35
C ASN A 171 -10.70 2.65 9.03
N VAL A 172 -11.01 1.36 9.12
CA VAL A 172 -11.06 0.44 7.95
C VAL A 172 -12.04 0.91 6.87
N GLU A 173 -13.11 1.64 7.22
CA GLU A 173 -14.02 2.19 6.21
C GLU A 173 -13.34 3.27 5.37
N HIS A 174 -12.37 4.01 5.89
CA HIS A 174 -11.62 4.99 5.12
C HIS A 174 -10.52 4.35 4.28
N LEU A 175 -10.00 3.20 4.72
CA LEU A 175 -8.95 2.48 4.00
C LEU A 175 -9.47 1.80 2.73
N ILE A 176 -10.61 1.09 2.81
CA ILE A 176 -11.10 0.30 1.67
C ILE A 176 -11.71 1.21 0.59
N PRO A 177 -11.24 1.14 -0.68
CA PRO A 177 -11.79 1.92 -1.78
C PRO A 177 -13.30 1.67 -1.99
N ALA A 178 -14.02 2.70 -2.44
CA ALA A 178 -15.46 2.60 -2.69
C ALA A 178 -15.83 1.51 -3.72
N SER A 179 -14.95 1.23 -4.69
CA SER A 179 -15.12 0.17 -5.69
C SER A 179 -15.11 -1.24 -5.09
N MET A 180 -14.45 -1.43 -3.94
CA MET A 180 -14.31 -2.71 -3.25
C MET A 180 -15.39 -2.93 -2.18
N LYS A 181 -16.24 -1.92 -1.93
CA LYS A 181 -17.36 -2.02 -0.99
C LYS A 181 -18.62 -2.50 -1.70
N PRO A 182 -19.49 -3.26 -1.02
CA PRO A 182 -20.82 -3.56 -1.54
C PRO A 182 -21.58 -2.27 -1.87
N LYS A 183 -22.22 -2.22 -3.04
CA LYS A 183 -23.13 -1.11 -3.39
C LYS A 183 -24.34 -1.20 -2.47
N SER A 184 -24.44 -0.29 -1.49
CA SER A 184 -25.63 -0.23 -0.64
C SER A 184 -26.85 0.11 -1.49
N LEU A 185 -27.86 -0.77 -1.51
CA LEU A 185 -29.14 -0.54 -2.17
C LEU A 185 -30.10 0.35 -1.33
N ALA A 186 -29.67 0.85 -0.16
CA ALA A 186 -30.50 1.74 0.67
C ALA A 186 -29.67 2.72 1.52
N PRO A 187 -30.15 3.97 1.73
CA PRO A 187 -29.52 4.92 2.63
C PRO A 187 -29.97 4.61 4.07
N LYS A 188 -29.23 3.74 4.77
CA LYS A 188 -29.29 3.67 6.24
C LYS A 188 -27.90 3.91 6.82
N PRO A 189 -27.71 4.95 7.64
CA PRO A 189 -26.40 5.40 8.11
C PRO A 189 -25.74 4.48 9.16
N SER A 190 -26.28 3.28 9.42
CA SER A 190 -25.79 2.35 10.45
C SER A 190 -25.45 0.95 9.96
N GLN A 191 -25.57 0.66 8.66
CA GLN A 191 -25.08 -0.59 8.10
C GLN A 191 -23.63 -0.42 7.64
N LYS A 192 -22.71 -0.78 8.54
CA LYS A 192 -21.29 -1.03 8.23
C LYS A 192 -21.20 -1.86 6.96
N SER A 193 -20.58 -1.29 5.92
CA SER A 193 -20.68 -1.78 4.54
C SER A 193 -19.94 -3.09 4.29
N ILE A 194 -19.02 -3.46 5.18
CA ILE A 194 -18.16 -4.65 5.07
C ILE A 194 -18.82 -5.82 5.83
N GLY A 195 -19.01 -6.95 5.16
CA GLY A 195 -19.58 -8.15 5.78
C GLY A 195 -18.70 -8.70 6.92
N VAL A 196 -19.32 -9.29 7.94
CA VAL A 196 -18.65 -9.71 9.19
C VAL A 196 -17.41 -10.58 8.96
N LEU A 197 -17.52 -11.59 8.09
CA LEU A 197 -16.40 -12.50 7.79
C LEU A 197 -15.22 -11.79 7.13
N ILE A 198 -15.50 -10.80 6.27
CA ILE A 198 -14.48 -9.98 5.61
C ILE A 198 -13.81 -9.10 6.66
N LEU A 199 -14.60 -8.46 7.51
CA LEU A 199 -14.10 -7.61 8.59
C LEU A 199 -13.19 -8.40 9.55
N THR A 200 -13.60 -9.59 9.97
CA THR A 200 -12.73 -10.41 10.84
C THR A 200 -11.48 -10.88 10.11
N ALA A 201 -11.57 -11.23 8.81
CA ALA A 201 -10.36 -11.52 8.05
C ALA A 201 -9.41 -10.31 7.98
N ILE A 202 -9.94 -9.09 7.83
CA ILE A 202 -9.15 -7.86 7.88
C ILE A 202 -8.57 -7.63 9.28
N SER A 203 -9.31 -7.93 10.34
CA SER A 203 -8.82 -7.91 11.73
C SER A 203 -7.61 -8.82 11.90
N VAL A 204 -7.63 -10.02 11.31
CA VAL A 204 -6.45 -10.93 11.26
C VAL A 204 -5.31 -10.30 10.44
N LEU A 205 -5.57 -9.75 9.25
CA LEU A 205 -4.56 -9.05 8.43
C LEU A 205 -3.88 -7.91 9.22
N SER A 206 -4.67 -7.10 9.93
CA SER A 206 -4.16 -5.98 10.72
C SER A 206 -3.27 -6.42 11.89
N SER A 207 -3.52 -7.60 12.45
CA SER A 207 -2.80 -8.12 13.62
C SER A 207 -1.31 -8.39 13.40
N PHE A 208 -0.85 -8.43 12.15
CA PHE A 208 0.57 -8.61 11.84
C PHE A 208 1.14 -7.52 10.93
N THR A 209 0.35 -6.48 10.61
CA THR A 209 0.72 -5.38 9.72
C THR A 209 0.55 -4.02 10.41
N HIS A 210 0.91 -3.96 11.70
CA HIS A 210 0.77 -2.77 12.53
C HIS A 210 1.34 -1.52 11.85
N GLY A 211 0.59 -0.41 11.89
CA GLY A 211 0.98 0.88 11.29
C GLY A 211 1.16 0.90 9.76
N GLN A 212 0.85 -0.19 9.05
CA GLN A 212 1.18 -0.38 7.63
C GLN A 212 -0.06 -0.67 6.77
N SER A 213 -1.17 0.00 7.10
CA SER A 213 -2.45 -0.14 6.41
C SER A 213 -2.37 0.09 4.90
N ARG A 214 -1.55 1.05 4.45
CA ARG A 214 -1.33 1.32 3.01
C ARG A 214 -0.71 0.13 2.28
N LEU A 215 0.37 -0.45 2.81
CA LEU A 215 1.02 -1.62 2.19
C LEU A 215 0.11 -2.85 2.25
N ALA A 216 -0.62 -3.03 3.34
CA ALA A 216 -1.64 -4.09 3.46
C ALA A 216 -2.74 -3.93 2.41
N LEU A 217 -3.19 -2.69 2.16
CA LEU A 217 -4.17 -2.38 1.12
C LEU A 217 -3.64 -2.66 -0.29
N GLU A 218 -2.39 -2.32 -0.61
CA GLU A 218 -1.80 -2.61 -1.93
C GLU A 218 -1.78 -4.12 -2.21
N VAL A 219 -1.46 -4.94 -1.22
CA VAL A 219 -1.51 -6.41 -1.36
C VAL A 219 -2.95 -6.91 -1.45
N LEU A 220 -3.90 -6.26 -0.76
CA LEU A 220 -5.32 -6.59 -0.85
C LEU A 220 -5.90 -6.27 -2.23
N GLU A 221 -5.56 -5.11 -2.79
CA GLU A 221 -5.91 -4.73 -4.16
C GLU A 221 -5.32 -5.71 -5.18
N GLU A 222 -4.09 -6.17 -4.97
CA GLU A 222 -3.48 -7.21 -5.79
C GLU A 222 -4.26 -8.53 -5.71
N ALA A 223 -4.64 -8.97 -4.51
CA ALA A 223 -5.45 -10.18 -4.34
C ALA A 223 -6.79 -10.09 -5.10
N VAL A 224 -7.48 -8.95 -5.01
CA VAL A 224 -8.71 -8.70 -5.79
C VAL A 224 -8.43 -8.66 -7.29
N ALA A 225 -7.34 -8.03 -7.71
CA ALA A 225 -6.96 -7.98 -9.12
C ALA A 225 -6.64 -9.37 -9.67
N LEU A 226 -5.97 -10.24 -8.90
CA LEU A 226 -5.67 -11.61 -9.31
C LEU A 226 -6.94 -12.42 -9.54
N ARG A 227 -7.95 -12.27 -8.67
CA ARG A 227 -9.26 -12.91 -8.83
C ARG A 227 -10.05 -12.37 -10.02
N THR A 228 -10.05 -11.05 -10.22
CA THR A 228 -10.91 -10.36 -11.21
C THR A 228 -10.30 -10.29 -12.62
N GLN A 229 -9.02 -10.65 -12.79
CA GLN A 229 -8.37 -10.70 -14.09
C GLN A 229 -8.96 -11.79 -15.01
N GLU A 230 -9.04 -11.47 -16.30
CA GLU A 230 -9.83 -12.16 -17.35
C GLU A 230 -9.58 -13.66 -17.57
N ASP A 231 -8.58 -14.27 -16.94
CA ASP A 231 -8.23 -15.69 -17.15
C ASP A 231 -8.69 -16.62 -16.01
N GLN A 232 -9.46 -16.13 -15.01
CA GLN A 232 -9.87 -16.91 -13.81
C GLN A 232 -11.39 -17.17 -13.67
N GLY A 233 -12.21 -16.91 -14.68
CA GLY A 233 -13.64 -17.30 -14.73
C GLY A 233 -14.64 -16.13 -14.67
N ASP A 234 -15.91 -16.45 -14.37
CA ASP A 234 -17.06 -15.53 -14.46
C ASP A 234 -17.11 -14.44 -13.37
N ASN A 235 -16.32 -14.57 -12.29
CA ASN A 235 -16.35 -13.64 -11.16
C ASN A 235 -15.44 -12.42 -11.37
N LYS A 236 -15.96 -11.43 -12.10
CA LYS A 236 -15.31 -10.12 -12.33
C LYS A 236 -15.69 -9.04 -11.31
N ASP A 237 -16.36 -9.41 -10.21
CA ASP A 237 -16.84 -8.44 -9.22
C ASP A 237 -15.67 -7.86 -8.41
N PRO A 238 -15.39 -6.53 -8.48
CA PRO A 238 -14.33 -5.90 -7.70
C PRO A 238 -14.64 -5.81 -6.20
N VAL A 239 -15.85 -6.17 -5.76
CA VAL A 239 -16.21 -6.19 -4.35
C VAL A 239 -15.31 -7.16 -3.59
N LEU A 240 -14.80 -6.71 -2.45
CA LEU A 240 -13.90 -7.46 -1.60
C LEU A 240 -14.59 -8.71 -1.04
N GLN A 241 -13.92 -9.85 -1.14
CA GLN A 241 -14.37 -11.12 -0.60
C GLN A 241 -13.43 -11.62 0.50
N LYS A 242 -13.93 -12.49 1.38
CA LYS A 242 -13.12 -13.12 2.45
C LYS A 242 -11.84 -13.76 1.89
N GLN A 243 -11.97 -14.47 0.76
CA GLN A 243 -10.84 -15.17 0.14
C GLN A 243 -9.76 -14.20 -0.36
N ASP A 244 -10.13 -12.98 -0.78
CA ASP A 244 -9.17 -11.96 -1.20
C ASP A 244 -8.27 -11.56 -0.02
N VAL A 245 -8.86 -11.42 1.18
CA VAL A 245 -8.09 -11.11 2.39
C VAL A 245 -7.18 -12.27 2.78
N LEU A 246 -7.66 -13.51 2.73
CA LEU A 246 -6.83 -14.70 3.00
C LEU A 246 -5.69 -14.85 1.99
N ASN A 247 -5.95 -14.58 0.71
CA ASN A 247 -4.93 -14.57 -0.33
C ASN A 247 -3.90 -13.45 -0.09
N ALA A 248 -4.34 -12.26 0.34
CA ALA A 248 -3.44 -11.18 0.71
C ALA A 248 -2.50 -11.57 1.87
N ILE A 249 -3.02 -12.25 2.90
CA ILE A 249 -2.20 -12.81 3.98
C ILE A 249 -1.16 -13.78 3.42
N ALA A 250 -1.58 -14.72 2.54
CA ALA A 250 -0.66 -15.66 1.91
C ALA A 250 0.42 -14.96 1.08
N ILE A 251 0.05 -13.97 0.25
CA ILE A 251 0.99 -13.17 -0.56
C ILE A 251 2.09 -12.56 0.33
N ILE A 252 1.72 -11.98 1.47
CA ILE A 252 2.68 -11.32 2.36
C ILE A 252 3.73 -12.32 2.89
N TYR A 253 3.28 -13.49 3.37
CA TYR A 253 4.20 -14.49 3.90
C TYR A 253 4.97 -15.25 2.82
N GLU A 254 4.42 -15.41 1.61
CA GLU A 254 5.15 -15.93 0.45
C GLU A 254 6.29 -14.99 0.06
N ARG A 255 6.04 -13.67 0.01
CA ARG A 255 7.05 -12.67 -0.35
C ARG A 255 8.13 -12.47 0.71
N ALA A 256 7.84 -12.84 1.96
CA ALA A 256 8.82 -12.90 3.02
C ALA A 256 9.58 -14.25 3.07
N ASP A 257 9.37 -15.15 2.10
CA ASP A 257 9.96 -16.50 2.04
C ASP A 257 9.67 -17.37 3.28
N VAL A 258 8.60 -17.06 4.04
CA VAL A 258 8.24 -17.76 5.29
C VAL A 258 7.42 -19.03 5.01
N ILE A 259 6.70 -19.07 3.90
CA ILE A 259 5.93 -20.23 3.45
C ILE A 259 6.31 -20.62 2.02
N PRO A 260 6.18 -21.90 1.63
CA PRO A 260 6.46 -22.30 0.26
C PRO A 260 5.53 -21.57 -0.70
N GLU A 261 6.07 -21.01 -1.78
CA GLU A 261 5.27 -20.44 -2.87
C GLU A 261 4.25 -21.48 -3.36
N LYS A 262 2.96 -21.26 -3.04
CA LYS A 262 1.86 -22.15 -3.42
C LYS A 262 0.66 -21.31 -3.85
N LEU A 263 0.48 -21.28 -5.19
CA LEU A 263 -0.74 -20.92 -5.93
C LEU A 263 -1.03 -19.43 -6.21
N ILE A 264 0.00 -18.59 -6.39
CA ILE A 264 -0.06 -17.48 -7.37
C ILE A 264 0.67 -17.88 -8.66
N LYS A 265 0.57 -19.16 -9.04
CA LYS A 265 1.02 -19.64 -10.34
C LYS A 265 0.00 -19.28 -11.41
N ALA A 266 -0.08 -18.00 -11.76
CA ALA A 266 -0.30 -17.54 -13.13
C ALA A 266 -0.29 -16.01 -13.16
N LYS A 267 0.90 -15.40 -13.34
CA LYS A 267 1.15 -14.31 -14.33
C LYS A 267 2.34 -13.40 -14.03
N SER A 268 3.01 -13.43 -12.88
CA SER A 268 4.21 -12.58 -12.70
C SER A 268 5.29 -12.90 -13.76
N GLY A 269 5.45 -14.19 -14.10
CA GLY A 269 6.33 -14.65 -15.19
C GLY A 269 5.86 -14.23 -16.60
N LYS A 270 4.57 -14.33 -16.91
CA LYS A 270 4.03 -13.95 -18.23
C LYS A 270 3.96 -12.43 -18.44
N SER A 271 3.75 -11.63 -17.39
CA SER A 271 3.75 -10.16 -17.52
C SER A 271 5.18 -9.64 -17.74
N LYS A 272 6.17 -10.13 -16.97
CA LYS A 272 7.59 -9.82 -17.21
C LYS A 272 8.07 -10.33 -18.58
N GLU A 273 7.58 -11.48 -19.06
CA GLU A 273 7.91 -11.97 -20.41
C GLU A 273 7.20 -11.21 -21.53
N ARG A 274 5.97 -10.73 -21.31
CA ARG A 274 5.22 -9.90 -22.28
C ARG A 274 5.78 -8.48 -22.35
N GLU A 275 6.29 -7.93 -21.24
CA GLU A 275 7.06 -6.67 -21.22
C GLU A 275 8.42 -6.83 -21.91
N LYS A 276 9.17 -7.91 -21.64
CA LYS A 276 10.41 -8.22 -22.38
C LYS A 276 10.16 -8.41 -23.88
N ARG A 277 9.08 -9.07 -24.29
CA ARG A 277 8.70 -9.25 -25.70
C ARG A 277 8.20 -7.96 -26.36
N LYS A 278 7.53 -7.06 -25.64
CA LYS A 278 7.15 -5.72 -26.13
C LYS A 278 8.37 -4.82 -26.28
N ALA A 279 9.28 -4.80 -25.30
CA ALA A 279 10.54 -4.07 -25.37
C ALA A 279 11.45 -4.57 -26.52
N ALA A 280 11.49 -5.89 -26.76
CA ALA A 280 12.22 -6.47 -27.88
C ALA A 280 11.60 -6.14 -29.25
N LYS A 281 10.26 -6.06 -29.36
CA LYS A 281 9.58 -5.64 -30.60
C LYS A 281 9.77 -4.16 -30.92
N ILE A 282 9.87 -3.29 -29.90
CA ILE A 282 10.12 -1.86 -30.10
C ILE A 282 11.56 -1.62 -30.57
N LYS A 283 12.54 -2.32 -29.98
CA LYS A 283 13.95 -2.28 -30.45
C LYS A 283 14.15 -2.78 -31.88
N LYS A 284 13.36 -3.77 -32.32
CA LYS A 284 13.46 -4.31 -33.69
C LYS A 284 12.80 -3.42 -34.73
N LYS A 285 11.78 -2.65 -34.35
CA LYS A 285 11.15 -1.65 -35.25
C LYS A 285 12.00 -0.40 -35.44
N SER A 286 12.82 -0.02 -34.47
CA SER A 286 13.74 1.11 -34.59
C SER A 286 15.02 0.80 -35.38
N SER A 287 15.36 -0.48 -35.57
CA SER A 287 16.52 -0.89 -36.39
C SER A 287 16.18 -1.04 -37.88
N ASP A 288 14.93 -1.32 -38.22
CA ASP A 288 14.48 -1.51 -39.62
C ASP A 288 14.06 -0.20 -40.30
N SER A 289 14.01 0.93 -39.58
CA SER A 289 13.71 2.26 -40.12
C SER A 289 14.97 3.11 -40.38
N SER A 290 16.15 2.49 -40.45
CA SER A 290 17.45 3.17 -40.58
C SER A 290 18.30 2.60 -41.71
N THR A 291 17.67 2.18 -42.81
CA THR A 291 18.34 1.86 -44.08
C THR A 291 17.53 2.39 -45.24
#